data_AF-A0AA39IP12-F1
#
_entry.id   AF-A0AA39IP12-F1
#
_cell.length_a   1.000
_cell.length_b   1.000
_cell.length_c   1.000
_cell.angle_alpha   90.00
_cell.angle_beta   90.00
_cell.angle_gamma   90.00
#
_symmetry.space_group_name_H-M   'P 1'
#
loop_
_entity.id
_entity.type
_entity.pdbx_description
1 polymer ?
#
loop_
_entity_poly.entity_id
_entity_poly.type
_entity_poly.pdbx_seq_one_letter_code
_entity_poly.pdbx_strand_id
1 'polypeptide(L)'
;MNSLPANFYDQLFPVFMMGTMCTAQELSGTFGMVAKLFYGNHHDHELEIENNLIINEELYFFSNERTEKCAEMSQPVSKKYTNTVCITLRDTNDKVSKEFRDRIQNRHADYELILECSTISPAWMKWALALPKLTRLCIAEKLEDAALDFCKSLVERGRLRWLELDCDVPLLSKEMDLIKIVLCQKQFKTLTLEDCVAPEDIFKIWEENREKMTGKKALFVADCRVVAMELKGDLELCSEEECEYIEKEHLFLYRSELRVSSQAYKIKSELIADDKHNVYVFFECEEKGEQVAELDFLAETDELVVLFS
;
A
#
# COMPACT_ATOMS: atom_id res chain seq x y z
N MET A 1 -25.88 -14.88 14.49
CA MET A 1 -25.33 -14.99 13.12
C MET A 1 -25.56 -16.35 12.48
N ASN A 2 -25.53 -17.48 13.21
CA ASN A 2 -25.58 -18.84 12.63
C ASN A 2 -26.78 -19.21 11.75
N SER A 3 -27.86 -18.42 11.75
CA SER A 3 -29.07 -18.65 10.94
C SER A 3 -29.07 -17.90 9.60
N LEU A 4 -28.01 -17.14 9.28
CA LEU A 4 -27.93 -16.41 8.01
C LEU A 4 -27.64 -17.38 6.83
N PRO A 5 -28.20 -17.11 5.64
CA PRO A 5 -27.95 -17.90 4.43
C PRO A 5 -26.47 -17.93 4.02
N ALA A 6 -26.03 -19.02 3.39
CA ALA A 6 -24.63 -19.20 2.96
C ALA A 6 -24.14 -18.08 2.01
N ASN A 7 -25.01 -17.62 1.11
CA ASN A 7 -24.69 -16.55 0.16
C ASN A 7 -24.46 -15.19 0.83
N PHE A 8 -24.95 -14.97 2.05
CA PHE A 8 -24.61 -13.77 2.83
C PHE A 8 -23.13 -13.79 3.22
N TYR A 9 -22.63 -14.91 3.73
CA TYR A 9 -21.22 -15.04 4.11
C TYR A 9 -20.29 -14.95 2.90
N ASP A 10 -20.70 -15.52 1.76
CA ASP A 10 -19.93 -15.44 0.52
C ASP A 10 -19.73 -14.01 0.01
N GLN A 11 -20.61 -13.07 0.38
CA GLN A 11 -20.48 -11.65 0.07
C GLN A 11 -19.77 -10.88 1.19
N LEU A 12 -19.88 -11.36 2.44
CA LEU A 12 -19.30 -10.71 3.61
C LEU A 12 -17.81 -10.95 3.76
N PHE A 13 -17.34 -12.20 3.64
CA PHE A 13 -15.94 -12.52 3.92
C PHE A 13 -14.93 -11.92 2.93
N PRO A 14 -15.22 -11.77 1.63
CA PRO A 14 -14.31 -11.06 0.73
C PRO A 14 -14.07 -9.59 1.07
N VAL A 15 -14.86 -8.98 1.96
CA VAL A 15 -14.66 -7.59 2.40
C VAL A 15 -14.01 -7.47 3.78
N PHE A 16 -13.72 -8.59 4.44
CA PHE A 16 -13.08 -8.58 5.75
C PHE A 16 -11.57 -8.45 5.62
N MET A 17 -10.98 -7.63 6.48
CA MET A 17 -9.54 -7.64 6.65
C MET A 17 -9.06 -8.96 7.23
N MET A 18 -7.83 -9.33 6.87
CA MET A 18 -7.19 -10.57 7.29
C MET A 18 -7.24 -10.77 8.81
N GLY A 19 -6.88 -9.75 9.58
CA GLY A 19 -6.92 -9.82 11.06
C GLY A 19 -8.32 -10.09 11.62
N THR A 20 -9.36 -9.54 10.99
CA THR A 20 -10.76 -9.81 11.37
C THR A 20 -11.12 -11.27 11.08
N MET A 21 -10.70 -11.82 9.93
CA MET A 21 -10.92 -13.23 9.61
C MET A 21 -10.19 -14.17 10.56
N CYS A 22 -8.94 -13.85 10.91
CA CYS A 22 -8.13 -14.61 11.86
C CYS A 22 -8.80 -14.71 13.25
N THR A 23 -9.43 -13.63 13.72
CA THR A 23 -10.20 -13.65 14.97
C THR A 23 -11.53 -14.38 14.78
N ALA A 24 -12.22 -14.16 13.66
CA ALA A 24 -13.54 -14.71 13.39
C ALA A 24 -13.57 -16.25 13.31
N GLN A 25 -12.49 -16.89 12.87
CA GLN A 25 -12.40 -18.36 12.81
C GLN A 25 -12.44 -19.05 14.18
N GLU A 26 -12.17 -18.32 15.26
CA GLU A 26 -12.24 -18.84 16.63
C GLU A 26 -13.67 -18.92 17.16
N LEU A 27 -14.62 -18.24 16.49
CA LEU A 27 -16.02 -18.24 16.89
C LEU A 27 -16.69 -19.60 16.61
N SER A 28 -17.71 -19.93 17.40
CA SER A 28 -18.46 -21.17 17.21
C SER A 28 -19.60 -21.05 16.18
N GLY A 29 -20.03 -22.18 15.64
CA GLY A 29 -21.17 -22.27 14.72
C GLY A 29 -20.82 -21.91 13.27
N THR A 30 -21.86 -21.63 12.47
CA THR A 30 -21.75 -21.40 11.03
C THR A 30 -20.79 -20.25 10.69
N PHE A 31 -20.82 -19.17 11.47
CA PHE A 31 -19.98 -18.00 11.17
C PHE A 31 -18.48 -18.33 11.26
N GLY A 32 -18.03 -18.91 12.38
CA GLY A 32 -16.62 -19.27 12.55
C GLY A 32 -16.17 -20.40 11.64
N MET A 33 -17.06 -21.36 11.31
CA MET A 33 -16.79 -22.37 10.30
C MET A 33 -16.51 -21.75 8.92
N VAL A 34 -17.32 -20.78 8.49
CA VAL A 34 -17.11 -20.11 7.21
C VAL A 34 -15.88 -19.20 7.27
N ALA A 35 -15.66 -18.48 8.37
CA ALA A 35 -14.46 -17.68 8.58
C ALA A 35 -13.19 -18.53 8.46
N LYS A 36 -13.15 -19.70 9.10
CA LYS A 36 -12.04 -20.65 9.02
C LYS A 36 -11.81 -21.14 7.60
N LEU A 37 -12.89 -21.43 6.86
CA LEU A 37 -12.80 -21.83 5.46
C LEU A 37 -12.23 -20.71 4.59
N PHE A 38 -12.72 -19.48 4.74
CA PHE A 38 -12.21 -18.32 4.00
C PHE A 38 -10.76 -18.05 4.36
N TYR A 39 -10.42 -17.92 5.65
CA TYR A 39 -9.07 -17.67 6.12
C TYR A 39 -8.06 -18.69 5.59
N GLY A 40 -8.35 -19.99 5.68
CA GLY A 40 -7.44 -21.05 5.20
C GLY A 40 -7.29 -21.16 3.67
N ASN A 41 -8.18 -20.52 2.90
CA ASN A 41 -8.10 -20.49 1.43
C ASN A 41 -7.83 -19.09 0.88
N HIS A 42 -7.75 -18.07 1.74
CA HIS A 42 -7.52 -16.70 1.34
C HIS A 42 -6.10 -16.55 0.85
N HIS A 43 -5.94 -15.99 -0.34
CA HIS A 43 -4.64 -15.88 -0.98
C HIS A 43 -4.56 -14.66 -1.86
N ASP A 44 -3.33 -14.23 -2.10
CA ASP A 44 -2.99 -13.34 -3.21
C ASP A 44 -2.57 -14.18 -4.42
N HIS A 45 -2.94 -13.72 -5.61
CA HIS A 45 -2.57 -14.34 -6.88
C HIS A 45 -1.52 -13.45 -7.54
N GLU A 46 -0.28 -13.90 -7.53
CA GLU A 46 0.87 -13.17 -8.04
C GLU A 46 1.23 -13.66 -9.44
N LEU A 47 1.41 -12.72 -10.36
CA LEU A 47 1.75 -13.01 -11.75
C LEU A 47 2.90 -12.12 -12.19
N GLU A 48 3.96 -12.75 -12.70
CA GLU A 48 5.07 -12.06 -13.33
C GLU A 48 4.98 -12.25 -14.85
N ILE A 49 5.01 -11.14 -15.57
CA ILE A 49 4.84 -11.12 -17.02
C ILE A 49 6.05 -10.50 -17.66
N GLU A 50 6.61 -11.26 -18.60
CA GLU A 50 7.71 -10.83 -19.43
C GLU A 50 7.40 -11.26 -20.87
N ASN A 51 7.61 -10.36 -21.83
CA ASN A 51 7.40 -10.66 -23.24
C ASN A 51 6.00 -11.18 -23.59
N ASN A 52 4.96 -10.69 -22.88
CA ASN A 52 3.57 -11.14 -22.94
C ASN A 52 3.33 -12.61 -22.54
N LEU A 53 4.28 -13.21 -21.82
CA LEU A 53 4.17 -14.56 -21.27
C LEU A 53 4.13 -14.46 -19.74
N ILE A 54 3.30 -15.29 -19.11
CA ILE A 54 3.34 -15.47 -17.66
C ILE A 54 4.57 -16.35 -17.38
N ILE A 55 5.60 -15.78 -16.78
CA ILE A 55 6.85 -16.49 -16.47
C ILE A 55 6.88 -17.01 -15.04
N ASN A 56 6.16 -16.36 -14.13
CA ASN A 56 5.90 -16.84 -12.79
C ASN A 56 4.42 -16.65 -12.44
N GLU A 57 3.85 -17.61 -11.72
CA GLU A 57 2.48 -17.55 -11.25
C GLU A 57 2.31 -18.35 -9.97
N GLU A 58 2.04 -17.63 -8.89
CA GLU A 58 2.08 -18.16 -7.54
C GLU A 58 0.85 -17.70 -6.75
N LEU A 59 0.46 -18.52 -5.77
CA LEU A 59 -0.54 -18.16 -4.78
C LEU A 59 0.12 -18.01 -3.42
N TYR A 60 -0.03 -16.85 -2.80
CA TYR A 60 0.45 -16.60 -1.45
C TYR A 60 -0.69 -16.71 -0.45
N PHE A 61 -0.66 -17.71 0.43
CA PHE A 61 -1.70 -17.96 1.42
C PHE A 61 -1.30 -17.41 2.79
N PHE A 62 -2.06 -16.44 3.28
CA PHE A 62 -1.80 -15.76 4.55
C PHE A 62 -1.94 -16.64 5.79
N SER A 63 -2.79 -17.68 5.75
CA SER A 63 -3.10 -18.48 6.94
C SER A 63 -1.91 -19.22 7.54
N ASN A 64 -0.87 -19.44 6.73
CA ASN A 64 0.29 -20.26 7.04
C ASN A 64 1.54 -19.79 6.30
N GLU A 65 1.52 -18.56 5.78
CA GLU A 65 2.63 -17.93 5.06
C GLU A 65 3.25 -18.86 4.00
N ARG A 66 2.42 -19.65 3.31
CA ARG A 66 2.88 -20.55 2.25
C ARG A 66 2.72 -19.90 0.89
N THR A 67 3.64 -20.22 0.00
CA THR A 67 3.54 -19.93 -1.43
C THR A 67 3.36 -21.24 -2.19
N GLU A 68 2.42 -21.29 -3.14
CA GLU A 68 2.21 -22.44 -4.02
C GLU A 68 2.30 -22.02 -5.49
N LYS A 69 3.07 -22.77 -6.30
CA LYS A 69 3.18 -22.52 -7.74
C LYS A 69 1.96 -23.04 -8.48
N CYS A 70 1.32 -22.21 -9.30
CA CYS A 70 0.11 -22.60 -10.04
C CYS A 70 0.35 -23.77 -11.01
N ALA A 71 1.53 -23.87 -11.62
CA ALA A 71 1.89 -24.97 -12.51
C ALA A 71 1.87 -26.36 -11.82
N GLU A 72 2.01 -26.38 -10.50
CA GLU A 72 2.03 -27.58 -9.68
C GLU A 72 0.65 -27.91 -9.11
N MET A 73 -0.32 -27.00 -9.27
CA MET A 73 -1.67 -27.18 -8.75
C MET A 73 -2.49 -28.11 -9.63
N SER A 74 -3.13 -29.09 -8.99
CA SER A 74 -4.06 -30.02 -9.66
C SER A 74 -5.44 -29.41 -9.95
N GLN A 75 -5.75 -28.24 -9.40
CA GLN A 75 -7.05 -27.59 -9.50
C GLN A 75 -6.93 -26.12 -9.95
N PRO A 76 -7.94 -25.59 -10.66
CA PRO A 76 -7.98 -24.17 -11.02
C PRO A 76 -7.97 -23.26 -9.78
N VAL A 77 -7.32 -22.10 -9.91
CA VAL A 77 -7.31 -21.05 -8.87
C VAL A 77 -8.74 -20.61 -8.55
N SER A 78 -9.12 -20.70 -7.27
CA SER A 78 -10.45 -20.30 -6.83
C SER A 78 -10.55 -18.79 -6.68
N LYS A 79 -11.07 -18.13 -7.72
CA LYS A 79 -11.33 -16.67 -7.76
C LYS A 79 -12.16 -16.13 -6.59
N LYS A 80 -12.92 -17.01 -5.91
CA LYS A 80 -13.74 -16.65 -4.75
C LYS A 80 -12.91 -16.26 -3.52
N TYR A 81 -11.74 -16.86 -3.35
CA TYR A 81 -10.88 -16.65 -2.19
C TYR A 81 -9.67 -15.76 -2.47
N THR A 82 -9.49 -15.35 -3.73
CA THR A 82 -8.45 -14.41 -4.13
C THR A 82 -8.78 -13.01 -3.60
N ASN A 83 -7.88 -12.48 -2.79
CA ASN A 83 -7.97 -11.16 -2.20
C ASN A 83 -7.45 -10.10 -3.16
N THR A 84 -6.18 -10.26 -3.51
CA THR A 84 -5.47 -9.39 -4.42
C THR A 84 -4.95 -10.20 -5.61
N VAL A 85 -4.99 -9.58 -6.79
CA VAL A 85 -4.23 -10.03 -7.95
C VAL A 85 -3.09 -9.05 -8.15
N CYS A 86 -1.86 -9.50 -7.88
CA CYS A 86 -0.65 -8.73 -8.07
C CYS A 86 -0.04 -9.06 -9.45
N ILE A 87 0.22 -8.04 -10.24
CA ILE A 87 0.68 -8.17 -11.62
C ILE A 87 1.99 -7.40 -11.78
N THR A 88 3.10 -8.11 -11.94
CA THR A 88 4.42 -7.54 -12.22
C THR A 88 4.70 -7.58 -13.71
N LEU A 89 5.08 -6.43 -14.29
CA LEU A 89 5.43 -6.27 -15.70
C LEU A 89 6.94 -5.99 -15.84
N ARG A 90 7.70 -6.90 -16.46
CA ARG A 90 9.18 -6.79 -16.63
C ARG A 90 9.67 -6.47 -18.03
N ASP A 91 8.84 -6.70 -19.04
CA ASP A 91 9.07 -6.25 -20.43
C ASP A 91 7.76 -6.49 -21.17
N THR A 92 7.18 -5.44 -21.74
CA THR A 92 5.87 -5.56 -22.38
C THR A 92 5.94 -5.28 -23.88
N ASN A 93 5.58 -6.31 -24.66
CA ASN A 93 5.37 -6.17 -26.09
C ASN A 93 3.92 -5.71 -26.39
N ASP A 94 3.56 -5.49 -27.64
CA ASP A 94 2.35 -4.74 -28.06
C ASP A 94 1.02 -5.50 -27.93
N LYS A 95 0.94 -6.63 -27.20
CA LYS A 95 -0.23 -7.52 -27.23
C LYS A 95 -0.56 -8.13 -25.88
N VAL A 96 -1.78 -7.87 -25.41
CA VAL A 96 -2.40 -8.59 -24.29
C VAL A 96 -3.35 -9.65 -24.85
N SER A 97 -3.02 -10.93 -24.70
CA SER A 97 -3.84 -12.03 -25.23
C SER A 97 -5.20 -12.12 -24.54
N LYS A 98 -6.22 -12.64 -25.23
CA LYS A 98 -7.56 -12.82 -24.64
C LYS A 98 -7.52 -13.86 -23.50
N GLU A 99 -6.79 -14.94 -23.70
CA GLU A 99 -6.61 -16.01 -22.72
C GLU A 99 -6.05 -15.49 -21.40
N PHE A 100 -5.02 -14.63 -21.48
CA PHE A 100 -4.45 -13.96 -20.32
C PHE A 100 -5.50 -13.13 -19.56
N ARG A 101 -6.32 -12.34 -20.28
CA ARG A 101 -7.38 -11.54 -19.66
C ARG A 101 -8.41 -12.42 -18.95
N ASP A 102 -8.87 -13.48 -19.60
CA ASP A 102 -9.88 -14.38 -19.05
C ASP A 102 -9.35 -15.12 -17.80
N ARG A 103 -8.05 -15.45 -17.80
CA ARG A 103 -7.35 -16.06 -16.65
C ARG A 103 -7.36 -15.14 -15.43
N ILE A 104 -6.90 -13.90 -15.61
CA ILE A 104 -6.66 -12.93 -14.53
C ILE A 104 -7.92 -12.20 -14.07
N GLN A 105 -8.93 -12.12 -14.93
CA GLN A 105 -10.12 -11.36 -14.58
C GLN A 105 -10.85 -11.97 -13.37
N ASN A 106 -10.90 -11.20 -12.30
CA ASN A 106 -11.55 -11.50 -11.06
C ASN A 106 -12.25 -10.24 -10.56
N ARG A 107 -13.58 -10.28 -10.52
CA ARG A 107 -14.39 -9.13 -10.08
C ARG A 107 -14.37 -8.89 -8.56
N HIS A 108 -13.93 -9.90 -7.81
CA HIS A 108 -13.94 -9.87 -6.35
C HIS A 108 -12.66 -9.27 -5.82
N ALA A 109 -11.53 -9.59 -6.46
CA ALA A 109 -10.21 -9.15 -6.05
C ALA A 109 -9.95 -7.66 -6.31
N ASP A 110 -9.10 -7.10 -5.47
CA ASP A 110 -8.39 -5.86 -5.75
C ASP A 110 -7.19 -6.17 -6.67
N TYR A 111 -6.74 -5.16 -7.39
CA TYR A 111 -5.63 -5.29 -8.34
C TYR A 111 -4.47 -4.40 -7.94
N GLU A 112 -3.28 -4.99 -7.99
CA GLU A 112 -2.02 -4.31 -7.82
C GLU A 112 -1.21 -4.46 -9.09
N LEU A 113 -0.65 -3.35 -9.57
CA LEU A 113 0.19 -3.33 -10.75
C LEU A 113 1.59 -2.87 -10.35
N ILE A 114 2.59 -3.71 -10.59
CA ILE A 114 3.99 -3.42 -10.35
C ILE A 114 4.66 -3.23 -11.72
N LEU A 115 5.24 -2.05 -11.93
CA LEU A 115 5.95 -1.69 -13.15
C LEU A 115 7.45 -1.84 -12.90
N GLU A 116 8.00 -3.01 -13.26
CA GLU A 116 9.43 -3.30 -13.32
C GLU A 116 9.93 -3.14 -14.77
N CYS A 117 9.43 -2.11 -15.45
CA CYS A 117 9.81 -1.79 -16.81
C CYS A 117 9.69 -0.28 -17.06
N SER A 118 10.74 0.30 -17.64
CA SER A 118 10.76 1.71 -18.06
C SER A 118 9.72 2.11 -19.12
N THR A 119 9.23 1.18 -19.93
CA THR A 119 8.24 1.43 -21.00
C THR A 119 7.04 0.48 -20.89
N ILE A 120 5.87 0.96 -21.35
CA ILE A 120 4.65 0.15 -21.37
C ILE A 120 3.92 0.31 -22.71
N SER A 121 3.52 -0.80 -23.33
CA SER A 121 2.84 -0.73 -24.62
C SER A 121 1.40 -0.20 -24.49
N PRO A 122 0.84 0.47 -25.53
CA PRO A 122 -0.53 0.96 -25.50
C PRO A 122 -1.59 -0.12 -25.25
N ALA A 123 -1.30 -1.37 -25.62
CA ALA A 123 -2.19 -2.49 -25.37
C ALA A 123 -2.29 -2.85 -23.88
N TRP A 124 -1.15 -2.85 -23.18
CA TRP A 124 -1.09 -3.04 -21.72
C TRP A 124 -1.71 -1.86 -20.99
N MET A 125 -1.43 -0.64 -21.43
CA MET A 125 -2.06 0.57 -20.88
C MET A 125 -3.59 0.46 -20.92
N LYS A 126 -4.15 0.15 -22.10
CA LYS A 126 -5.60 0.01 -22.30
C LYS A 126 -6.20 -1.10 -21.43
N TRP A 127 -5.48 -2.21 -21.25
CA TRP A 127 -5.93 -3.32 -20.42
C TRP A 127 -5.91 -2.98 -18.93
N ALA A 128 -4.80 -2.44 -18.42
CA ALA A 128 -4.66 -2.03 -17.02
C ALA A 128 -5.70 -0.98 -16.63
N LEU A 129 -5.95 -0.01 -17.51
CA LEU A 129 -7.03 0.97 -17.37
C LEU A 129 -8.41 0.28 -17.21
N ALA A 130 -8.65 -0.85 -17.88
CA ALA A 130 -9.91 -1.57 -17.84
C ALA A 130 -10.11 -2.42 -16.57
N LEU A 131 -9.10 -2.54 -15.69
CA LEU A 131 -9.23 -3.29 -14.45
C LEU A 131 -10.28 -2.62 -13.52
N PRO A 132 -11.24 -3.39 -12.97
CA PRO A 132 -12.36 -2.82 -12.23
C PRO A 132 -11.93 -2.18 -10.90
N LYS A 133 -10.88 -2.70 -10.27
CA LYS A 133 -10.43 -2.31 -8.93
C LYS A 133 -8.90 -2.22 -8.82
N LEU A 134 -8.26 -1.49 -9.72
CA LEU A 134 -6.84 -1.16 -9.54
C LEU A 134 -6.67 -0.21 -8.36
N THR A 135 -6.16 -0.73 -7.25
CA THR A 135 -6.04 -0.04 -5.95
C THR A 135 -4.61 0.36 -5.63
N ARG A 136 -3.61 -0.42 -6.08
CA ARG A 136 -2.18 -0.13 -5.90
C ARG A 136 -1.44 -0.06 -7.23
N LEU A 137 -0.48 0.85 -7.29
CA LEU A 137 0.49 0.98 -8.35
C LEU A 137 1.86 1.06 -7.68
N CYS A 138 2.75 0.14 -8.02
CA CYS A 138 4.16 0.21 -7.67
C CYS A 138 4.96 0.52 -8.94
N ILE A 139 5.88 1.46 -8.82
CA ILE A 139 6.82 1.84 -9.87
C ILE A 139 8.21 1.47 -9.35
N ALA A 140 8.74 0.38 -9.87
CA ALA A 140 10.03 -0.17 -9.45
C ALA A 140 11.19 0.23 -10.39
N GLU A 141 10.86 0.82 -11.53
CA GLU A 141 11.84 1.35 -12.48
C GLU A 141 11.55 2.79 -12.87
N LYS A 142 12.61 3.48 -13.27
CA LYS A 142 12.50 4.79 -13.91
C LYS A 142 11.67 4.71 -15.17
N LEU A 143 10.51 5.36 -15.15
CA LEU A 143 9.59 5.38 -16.28
C LEU A 143 10.01 6.40 -17.33
N GLU A 144 9.86 6.03 -18.60
CA GLU A 144 9.88 6.99 -19.70
C GLU A 144 8.61 7.85 -19.72
N ASP A 145 8.67 8.98 -20.45
CA ASP A 145 7.58 9.96 -20.53
C ASP A 145 6.22 9.33 -20.88
N ALA A 146 6.19 8.37 -21.82
CA ALA A 146 4.96 7.69 -22.21
C ALA A 146 4.38 6.82 -21.09
N ALA A 147 5.22 6.16 -20.29
CA ALA A 147 4.78 5.36 -19.15
C ALA A 147 4.33 6.25 -17.97
N LEU A 148 4.98 7.40 -17.77
CA LEU A 148 4.52 8.41 -16.79
C LEU A 148 3.15 8.98 -17.14
N ASP A 149 2.92 9.33 -18.41
CA ASP A 149 1.61 9.81 -18.87
C ASP A 149 0.50 8.77 -18.71
N PHE A 150 0.85 7.49 -18.87
CA PHE A 150 -0.04 6.39 -18.53
C PHE A 150 -0.34 6.32 -17.03
N CYS A 151 0.66 6.44 -16.16
CA CYS A 151 0.45 6.45 -14.71
C CYS A 151 -0.48 7.60 -14.31
N LYS A 152 -0.29 8.80 -14.88
CA LYS A 152 -1.22 9.94 -14.69
C LYS A 152 -2.64 9.57 -15.13
N SER A 153 -2.78 8.91 -16.28
CA SER A 153 -4.10 8.45 -16.77
C SER A 153 -4.77 7.42 -15.85
N LEU A 154 -4.00 6.54 -15.19
CA LEU A 154 -4.52 5.61 -14.18
C LEU A 154 -5.02 6.38 -12.96
N VAL A 155 -4.21 7.32 -12.49
CA VAL A 155 -4.51 8.17 -11.33
C VAL A 155 -5.77 8.98 -11.57
N GLU A 156 -5.90 9.65 -12.71
CA GLU A 156 -7.07 10.46 -13.07
C GLU A 156 -8.41 9.69 -13.04
N ARG A 157 -8.40 8.36 -13.13
CA ARG A 157 -9.61 7.55 -12.97
C ARG A 157 -10.16 7.51 -11.54
N GLY A 158 -9.37 7.97 -10.56
CA GLY A 158 -9.82 8.13 -9.18
C GLY A 158 -10.06 6.79 -8.47
N ARG A 159 -9.30 5.75 -8.81
CA ARG A 159 -9.42 4.40 -8.19
C ARG A 159 -8.23 4.02 -7.33
N LEU A 160 -7.07 4.62 -7.61
CA LEU A 160 -5.84 4.34 -6.90
C LEU A 160 -5.93 4.82 -5.44
N ARG A 161 -5.57 3.94 -4.51
CA ARG A 161 -5.51 4.19 -3.07
C ARG A 161 -4.08 4.20 -2.54
N TRP A 162 -3.18 3.51 -3.25
CA TRP A 162 -1.80 3.31 -2.87
C TRP A 162 -0.88 3.56 -4.07
N LEU A 163 0.16 4.35 -3.88
CA LEU A 163 1.27 4.52 -4.83
C LEU A 163 2.55 4.19 -4.11
N GLU A 164 3.39 3.39 -4.72
CA GLU A 164 4.70 3.01 -4.22
C GLU A 164 5.74 3.30 -5.29
N LEU A 165 6.83 3.93 -4.86
CA LEU A 165 7.98 4.26 -5.69
C LEU A 165 9.18 3.55 -5.08
N ASP A 166 9.51 2.41 -5.68
CA ASP A 166 10.66 1.57 -5.36
C ASP A 166 11.71 1.75 -6.46
N CYS A 167 12.17 2.98 -6.62
CA CYS A 167 13.17 3.28 -7.63
C CYS A 167 14.51 3.38 -6.92
N ASP A 168 15.56 2.71 -7.39
CA ASP A 168 16.95 2.97 -6.95
C ASP A 168 17.51 4.33 -7.43
N VAL A 169 16.66 5.18 -8.02
CA VAL A 169 17.07 6.42 -8.67
C VAL A 169 16.33 7.63 -8.10
N PRO A 170 17.02 8.78 -7.97
CA PRO A 170 16.38 10.01 -7.50
C PRO A 170 15.16 10.37 -8.34
N LEU A 171 14.05 10.73 -7.68
CA LEU A 171 12.86 11.19 -8.37
C LEU A 171 13.15 12.47 -9.14
N LEU A 172 12.70 12.53 -10.40
CA LEU A 172 12.78 13.75 -11.20
C LEU A 172 11.51 14.58 -10.98
N SER A 173 11.53 15.80 -11.51
CA SER A 173 10.40 16.73 -11.44
C SER A 173 9.08 16.13 -11.97
N LYS A 174 9.12 15.18 -12.92
CA LYS A 174 7.91 14.62 -13.53
C LYS A 174 7.23 13.58 -12.64
N GLU A 175 8.02 12.79 -11.90
CA GLU A 175 7.56 11.84 -10.89
C GLU A 175 6.99 12.60 -9.69
N MET A 176 7.63 13.71 -9.30
CA MET A 176 7.08 14.61 -8.27
C MET A 176 5.73 15.20 -8.67
N ASP A 177 5.53 15.55 -9.94
CA ASP A 177 4.22 15.97 -10.44
C ASP A 177 3.18 14.85 -10.30
N LEU A 178 3.56 13.59 -10.59
CA LEU A 178 2.68 12.44 -10.40
C LEU A 178 2.31 12.27 -8.93
N ILE A 179 3.29 12.30 -8.02
CA ILE A 179 3.06 12.24 -6.56
C ILE A 179 2.07 13.31 -6.13
N LYS A 180 2.28 14.56 -6.56
CA LYS A 180 1.40 15.68 -6.22
C LYS A 180 -0.04 15.45 -6.69
N ILE A 181 -0.23 14.99 -7.92
CA ILE A 181 -1.56 14.67 -8.47
C ILE A 181 -2.22 13.61 -7.60
N VAL A 182 -1.51 12.53 -7.31
CA VAL A 182 -1.97 11.38 -6.53
C VAL A 182 -2.34 11.77 -5.09
N LEU A 183 -1.44 12.45 -4.39
CA LEU A 183 -1.66 12.93 -3.03
C LEU A 183 -2.79 13.96 -2.93
N CYS A 184 -3.21 14.58 -4.02
CA CYS A 184 -4.35 15.50 -4.02
C CYS A 184 -5.71 14.82 -4.26
N GLN A 185 -5.75 13.52 -4.56
CA GLN A 185 -7.01 12.82 -4.86
C GLN A 185 -7.75 12.39 -3.60
N LYS A 186 -9.08 12.56 -3.57
CA LYS A 186 -9.89 12.28 -2.38
C LYS A 186 -9.81 10.82 -1.90
N GLN A 187 -9.70 9.86 -2.81
CA GLN A 187 -9.70 8.43 -2.49
C GLN A 187 -8.31 7.89 -2.14
N PHE A 188 -7.25 8.62 -2.47
CA PHE A 188 -5.87 8.20 -2.20
C PHE A 188 -5.59 8.17 -0.69
N LYS A 189 -4.76 7.22 -0.24
CA LYS A 189 -4.50 6.97 1.18
C LYS A 189 -3.03 6.89 1.54
N THR A 190 -2.25 6.10 0.80
CA THR A 190 -0.88 5.75 1.19
C THR A 190 0.08 5.99 0.05
N LEU A 191 1.10 6.81 0.28
CA LEU A 191 2.29 6.91 -0.55
C LEU A 191 3.42 6.13 0.13
N THR A 192 4.10 5.24 -0.59
CA THR A 192 5.33 4.59 -0.11
C THR A 192 6.49 5.07 -0.97
N LEU A 193 7.59 5.45 -0.33
CA LEU A 193 8.81 5.96 -0.96
C LEU A 193 9.98 5.17 -0.41
N GLU A 194 10.68 4.43 -1.28
CA GLU A 194 11.90 3.70 -0.91
C GLU A 194 13.13 4.46 -1.41
N ASP A 195 14.12 4.66 -0.54
CA ASP A 195 15.49 5.18 -0.80
C ASP A 195 15.67 6.48 -1.61
N CYS A 196 14.60 7.15 -2.09
CA CYS A 196 14.72 8.05 -3.24
C CYS A 196 14.09 9.44 -3.15
N VAL A 197 13.64 9.87 -1.96
CA VAL A 197 12.99 11.18 -1.81
C VAL A 197 13.45 11.94 -0.59
N ALA A 198 13.83 13.20 -0.79
CA ALA A 198 13.96 14.17 0.28
C ALA A 198 12.56 14.47 0.85
N PRO A 199 12.28 14.16 2.12
CA PRO A 199 10.99 14.41 2.76
C PRO A 199 10.50 15.84 2.62
N GLU A 200 11.43 16.80 2.52
CA GLU A 200 11.18 18.22 2.26
C GLU A 200 10.23 18.46 1.08
N ASP A 201 10.40 17.71 -0.01
CA ASP A 201 9.54 17.86 -1.19
C ASP A 201 8.11 17.40 -0.93
N ILE A 202 7.93 16.34 -0.13
CA ILE A 202 6.61 15.86 0.28
C ILE A 202 5.96 16.85 1.25
N PHE A 203 6.72 17.42 2.19
CA PHE A 203 6.22 18.46 3.09
C PHE A 203 5.82 19.72 2.34
N LYS A 204 6.59 20.13 1.33
CA LYS A 204 6.22 21.25 0.46
C LYS A 204 4.91 20.99 -0.30
N ILE A 205 4.73 19.77 -0.84
CA ILE A 205 3.47 19.39 -1.49
C ILE A 205 2.31 19.47 -0.49
N TRP A 206 2.52 19.02 0.75
CA TRP A 206 1.54 19.10 1.82
C TRP A 206 1.20 20.55 2.18
N GLU A 207 2.19 21.42 2.37
CA GLU A 207 1.97 22.84 2.67
C GLU A 207 1.11 23.52 1.62
N GLU A 208 1.36 23.22 0.35
CA GLU A 208 0.59 23.75 -0.78
C GLU A 208 -0.82 23.15 -0.89
N ASN A 209 -1.11 22.00 -0.25
CA ASN A 209 -2.33 21.21 -0.46
C ASN A 209 -2.96 20.61 0.82
N ARG A 210 -2.77 21.26 1.97
CA ARG A 210 -3.13 20.73 3.32
C ARG A 210 -4.51 20.08 3.37
N GLU A 211 -5.56 20.81 3.00
CA GLU A 211 -6.95 20.33 3.03
C GLU A 211 -7.16 19.04 2.23
N LYS A 212 -6.43 18.88 1.12
CA LYS A 212 -6.55 17.69 0.27
C LYS A 212 -5.76 16.53 0.83
N MET A 213 -4.73 16.78 1.62
CA MET A 213 -3.84 15.74 2.15
C MET A 213 -4.23 15.23 3.53
N THR A 214 -5.13 15.91 4.25
CA THR A 214 -5.68 15.44 5.52
C THR A 214 -6.19 13.99 5.44
N GLY A 215 -5.77 13.16 6.40
CA GLY A 215 -6.12 11.75 6.52
C GLY A 215 -5.37 10.83 5.55
N LYS A 216 -4.27 11.30 4.96
CA LYS A 216 -3.34 10.50 4.14
C LYS A 216 -2.03 10.30 4.87
N LYS A 217 -1.25 9.34 4.40
CA LYS A 217 0.07 9.06 4.94
C LYS A 217 1.10 8.87 3.85
N ALA A 218 2.34 9.17 4.20
CA ALA A 218 3.54 8.80 3.47
C ALA A 218 4.36 7.86 4.35
N LEU A 219 4.73 6.70 3.82
CA LEU A 219 5.66 5.75 4.39
C LEU A 219 7.00 5.93 3.66
N PHE A 220 8.05 6.20 4.40
CA PHE A 220 9.42 6.18 3.88
C PHE A 220 10.06 4.89 4.36
N VAL A 221 10.60 4.12 3.42
CA VAL A 221 11.23 2.81 3.65
C VAL A 221 12.70 2.95 3.27
N ALA A 222 13.57 2.35 4.09
CA ALA A 222 15.02 2.35 3.96
C ALA A 222 15.71 3.72 4.20
N ASP A 223 16.93 3.64 4.75
CA ASP A 223 17.79 4.71 5.30
C ASP A 223 17.05 5.95 5.87
N CYS A 224 16.02 5.71 6.69
CA CYS A 224 15.25 6.75 7.35
C CYS A 224 16.09 7.60 8.31
N ARG A 225 17.35 7.24 8.55
CA ARG A 225 18.29 7.97 9.42
C ARG A 225 18.54 9.37 8.89
N VAL A 226 18.68 9.53 7.58
CA VAL A 226 18.91 10.85 6.96
C VAL A 226 17.71 11.75 7.24
N VAL A 227 16.51 11.26 6.94
CA VAL A 227 15.25 11.95 7.21
C VAL A 227 15.09 12.28 8.69
N ALA A 228 15.33 11.30 9.55
CA ALA A 228 15.21 11.45 10.98
C ALA A 228 16.20 12.49 11.53
N MET A 229 17.42 12.55 11.00
CA MET A 229 18.42 13.56 11.38
C MET A 229 18.02 14.96 10.90
N GLU A 230 17.47 15.09 9.70
CA GLU A 230 16.94 16.36 9.18
C GLU A 230 15.78 16.86 10.04
N LEU A 231 14.88 15.97 10.45
CA LEU A 231 13.71 16.30 11.26
C LEU A 231 14.01 16.46 12.76
N LYS A 232 15.13 15.95 13.28
CA LYS A 232 15.42 15.90 14.73
C LYS A 232 15.29 17.26 15.44
N GLY A 233 15.63 18.35 14.76
CA GLY A 233 15.50 19.71 15.29
C GLY A 233 14.06 20.23 15.31
N ASP A 234 13.19 19.66 14.49
CA ASP A 234 11.87 20.15 14.14
C ASP A 234 10.74 19.29 14.71
N LEU A 235 11.06 18.18 15.37
CA LEU A 235 10.09 17.33 16.04
C LEU A 235 9.88 17.73 17.50
N GLU A 236 8.64 17.60 17.95
CA GLU A 236 8.26 17.64 19.37
C GLU A 236 7.37 16.45 19.71
N LEU A 237 7.41 16.02 20.97
CA LEU A 237 6.60 14.90 21.41
C LEU A 237 5.11 15.28 21.42
N CYS A 238 4.25 14.40 20.92
CA CYS A 238 2.81 14.62 20.99
C CYS A 238 2.32 14.62 22.45
N SER A 239 1.31 15.44 22.76
CA SER A 239 0.62 15.38 24.04
C SER A 239 -0.18 14.08 24.18
N GLU A 240 -0.66 13.78 25.39
CA GLU A 240 -1.56 12.65 25.63
C GLU A 240 -2.86 12.80 24.81
N GLU A 241 -3.43 14.01 24.73
CA GLU A 241 -4.64 14.26 23.93
C GLU A 241 -4.40 14.06 22.43
N GLU A 242 -3.22 14.41 21.93
CA GLU A 242 -2.84 14.18 20.54
C GLU A 242 -2.64 12.69 20.25
N CYS A 243 -2.00 11.96 21.16
CA CYS A 243 -1.89 10.51 21.08
C CYS A 243 -3.26 9.83 21.06
N GLU A 244 -4.18 10.23 21.95
CA GLU A 244 -5.56 9.71 21.97
C GLU A 244 -6.32 10.04 20.67
N TYR A 245 -6.13 11.24 20.11
CA TYR A 245 -6.70 11.64 18.84
C TYR A 245 -6.16 10.78 17.69
N ILE A 246 -4.84 10.64 17.58
CA ILE A 246 -4.17 9.80 16.59
C ILE A 246 -4.70 8.38 16.69
N GLU A 247 -4.73 7.82 17.89
CA GLU A 247 -5.27 6.49 18.10
C GLU A 247 -6.70 6.43 17.59
N LYS A 248 -7.59 7.29 18.08
CA LYS A 248 -9.00 7.23 17.70
C LYS A 248 -9.26 7.38 16.19
N GLU A 249 -8.61 8.33 15.53
CA GLU A 249 -8.89 8.67 14.14
C GLU A 249 -8.04 7.87 13.14
N HIS A 250 -6.91 7.31 13.59
CA HIS A 250 -5.91 6.66 12.72
C HIS A 250 -5.45 5.25 13.18
N LEU A 251 -5.93 4.72 14.32
CA LEU A 251 -5.60 3.37 14.86
C LEU A 251 -5.63 2.28 13.78
N PHE A 252 -6.67 2.31 12.95
CA PHE A 252 -6.89 1.29 11.95
C PHE A 252 -5.85 1.33 10.83
N LEU A 253 -5.32 2.51 10.51
CA LEU A 253 -4.43 2.70 9.36
C LEU A 253 -2.96 2.48 9.72
N TYR A 254 -2.55 2.60 10.98
CA TYR A 254 -1.13 2.59 11.37
C TYR A 254 -0.69 1.29 12.08
N ARG A 255 -1.53 0.69 12.94
CA ARG A 255 -1.15 -0.54 13.68
C ARG A 255 -1.01 -1.77 12.78
N SER A 256 -1.53 -1.74 11.55
CA SER A 256 -1.36 -2.83 10.61
C SER A 256 -0.01 -2.82 9.90
N GLU A 257 0.71 -1.70 9.92
CA GLU A 257 1.93 -1.51 9.12
C GLU A 257 3.20 -1.50 9.97
N LEU A 258 3.14 -0.89 11.16
CA LEU A 258 4.27 -0.90 12.10
C LEU A 258 4.19 -2.11 13.04
N ARG A 259 5.27 -2.88 13.18
CA ARG A 259 5.35 -4.01 14.11
C ARG A 259 5.50 -3.50 15.53
N VAL A 260 6.40 -2.52 15.72
CA VAL A 260 6.62 -1.81 16.98
C VAL A 260 6.91 -0.36 16.69
N SER A 261 5.96 0.52 17.00
CA SER A 261 6.13 1.95 16.78
C SER A 261 6.83 2.64 17.95
N SER A 262 7.56 3.71 17.63
CA SER A 262 7.95 4.75 18.57
C SER A 262 6.75 5.45 19.23
N GLN A 263 7.03 6.37 20.15
CA GLN A 263 6.08 7.41 20.52
C GLN A 263 5.71 8.27 19.29
N ALA A 264 4.57 8.97 19.35
CA ALA A 264 4.14 9.88 18.30
C ALA A 264 4.84 11.25 18.45
N TYR A 265 5.42 11.74 17.36
CA TYR A 265 5.99 13.08 17.29
C TYR A 265 5.14 13.94 16.37
N LYS A 266 5.21 15.27 16.52
CA LYS A 266 4.67 16.22 15.57
C LYS A 266 5.73 17.21 15.13
N ILE A 267 5.60 17.71 13.91
CA ILE A 267 6.46 18.77 13.40
C ILE A 267 6.08 20.10 14.07
N LYS A 268 7.06 20.81 14.61
CA LYS A 268 6.87 22.07 15.35
C LYS A 268 6.13 23.10 14.49
N SER A 269 5.18 23.79 15.14
CA SER A 269 4.30 24.76 14.49
C SER A 269 5.03 25.98 13.89
N GLU A 270 6.28 26.26 14.27
CA GLU A 270 7.05 27.37 13.66
C GLU A 270 7.27 27.17 12.16
N LEU A 271 7.23 25.92 11.70
CA LEU A 271 7.26 25.56 10.28
C LEU A 271 5.85 25.52 9.66
N ILE A 272 4.80 25.48 10.49
CA ILE A 272 3.42 25.29 10.06
C ILE A 272 2.58 26.54 10.40
N ALA A 273 2.26 27.34 9.39
CA ALA A 273 1.50 28.58 9.55
C ALA A 273 0.07 28.48 10.15
N ASP A 274 -0.46 27.28 10.44
CA ASP A 274 -1.84 27.05 10.92
C ASP A 274 -1.86 26.00 12.05
N ASP A 275 -2.44 26.34 13.20
CA ASP A 275 -2.49 25.49 14.39
C ASP A 275 -3.48 24.31 14.29
N LYS A 276 -4.27 24.27 13.21
CA LYS A 276 -5.28 23.23 12.99
C LYS A 276 -4.79 21.99 12.24
N HIS A 277 -3.63 22.08 11.62
CA HIS A 277 -3.10 21.03 10.74
C HIS A 277 -1.77 20.55 11.28
N ASN A 278 -1.78 19.36 11.86
CA ASN A 278 -0.58 18.74 12.42
C ASN A 278 -0.04 17.68 11.45
N VAL A 279 1.28 17.58 11.39
CA VAL A 279 1.96 16.46 10.74
C VAL A 279 2.53 15.59 11.83
N TYR A 280 2.02 14.37 11.93
CA TYR A 280 2.47 13.39 12.92
C TYR A 280 3.49 12.45 12.30
N VAL A 281 4.49 12.07 13.07
CA VAL A 281 5.62 11.26 12.63
C VAL A 281 5.81 10.10 13.61
N PHE A 282 5.95 8.90 13.05
CA PHE A 282 6.19 7.65 13.78
C PHE A 282 7.36 6.92 13.16
N PHE A 283 8.13 6.25 13.99
CA PHE A 283 9.28 5.44 13.56
C PHE A 283 9.04 3.98 13.92
N GLU A 284 9.45 3.07 13.04
CA GLU A 284 9.54 1.66 13.40
C GLU A 284 10.76 1.45 14.31
N CYS A 285 10.54 0.79 15.45
CA CYS A 285 11.56 0.48 16.42
C CYS A 285 11.81 -1.03 16.45
N GLU A 286 13.07 -1.45 16.62
CA GLU A 286 13.33 -2.84 16.98
C GLU A 286 12.79 -3.13 18.39
N GLU A 287 12.31 -4.36 18.64
CA GLU A 287 11.95 -4.85 19.99
C GLU A 287 13.18 -4.87 20.92
N LYS A 288 13.63 -3.72 21.40
CA LYS A 288 14.67 -3.62 22.43
C LYS A 288 13.99 -3.32 23.76
N GLY A 289 14.09 -4.27 24.69
CA GLY A 289 13.45 -4.25 26.00
C GLY A 289 13.94 -3.17 26.98
N GLU A 290 14.61 -2.11 26.51
CA GLU A 290 15.07 -1.00 27.33
C GLU A 290 14.75 0.33 26.63
N GLN A 291 14.25 1.30 27.40
CA GLN A 291 14.00 2.68 26.95
C GLN A 291 15.33 3.33 26.56
N VAL A 292 15.72 3.18 25.29
CA VAL A 292 16.80 3.98 24.70
C VAL A 292 16.36 5.45 24.72
N ALA A 293 17.28 6.37 25.01
CA ALA A 293 16.97 7.79 25.03
C ALA A 293 16.25 8.22 23.74
N GLU A 294 15.15 8.95 23.88
CA GLU A 294 14.04 9.15 22.92
C GLU A 294 14.41 9.72 21.52
N LEU A 295 15.69 9.95 21.19
CA LEU A 295 16.11 10.41 19.87
C LEU A 295 17.40 9.74 19.35
N ASP A 296 17.94 8.77 20.11
CA ASP A 296 19.09 7.98 19.66
C ASP A 296 18.64 6.78 18.81
N PHE A 297 17.39 6.33 18.96
CA PHE A 297 16.80 5.31 18.09
C PHE A 297 16.60 5.78 16.64
N LEU A 298 16.61 7.10 16.39
CA LEU A 298 16.53 7.69 15.05
C LEU A 298 17.67 7.21 14.12
N ALA A 299 18.77 6.71 14.69
CA ALA A 299 19.87 6.11 13.93
C ALA A 299 19.63 4.64 13.55
N GLU A 300 18.59 3.99 14.07
CA GLU A 300 18.32 2.56 13.95
C GLU A 300 16.95 2.25 13.31
N THR A 301 16.21 3.27 12.86
CA THR A 301 14.89 3.12 12.23
C THR A 301 15.03 2.85 10.74
N ASP A 302 14.38 1.78 10.28
CA ASP A 302 14.32 1.41 8.86
C ASP A 302 13.07 1.94 8.16
N GLU A 303 12.05 2.35 8.92
CA GLU A 303 10.79 2.87 8.38
C GLU A 303 10.27 4.09 9.15
N LEU A 304 9.71 5.04 8.41
CA LEU A 304 9.13 6.28 8.92
C LEU A 304 7.73 6.47 8.35
N VAL A 305 6.74 6.65 9.24
CA VAL A 305 5.38 7.00 8.84
C VAL A 305 5.12 8.46 9.14
N VAL A 306 4.74 9.19 8.10
CA VAL A 306 4.26 10.57 8.18
C VAL A 306 2.76 10.58 7.93
N LEU A 307 2.01 11.10 8.90
CA LEU A 307 0.56 11.22 8.85
C LEU A 307 0.17 12.70 8.75
N PHE A 308 -0.60 13.04 7.71
CA PHE A 308 -1.09 14.40 7.47
C PHE A 308 -2.48 14.56 8.09
N SER A 309 -2.62 15.42 9.11
CA SER A 309 -3.90 15.73 9.78
C SER A 309 -4.43 17.13 9.45
#